data_AF-A0A151I9U9-F1
#
_entry.id   AF-A0A151I9U9-F1
#
_cell.length_a   1.000
_cell.length_b   1.000
_cell.length_c   1.000
_cell.angle_alpha   90.00
_cell.angle_beta   90.00
_cell.angle_gamma   90.00
#
_symmetry.space_group_name_H-M   'P 1'
#
loop_
_entity.id
_entity.type
_entity.pdbx_description
1 polymer ?
#
loop_
_entity_poly.entity_id
_entity_poly.type
_entity_poly.pdbx_seq_one_letter_code
_entity_poly.pdbx_strand_id
1 'polypeptide(L)' 'MQHAHNNHCWLFGDSGYPLEPWLLTPFPEVQPGTQEEHFNQRHSSVRNGVERCIGVLKKRFRCLLS' A
#
# COMPACT_ATOMS: atom_id res chain seq x y z
N MET A 1 -23.44 8.77 23.72
CA MET A 1 -23.10 7.35 23.46
C MET A 1 -23.20 7.09 21.97
N GLN A 2 -22.08 6.99 21.27
CA GLN A 2 -22.01 6.38 19.94
C GLN A 2 -20.77 5.50 19.93
N HIS A 3 -20.99 4.19 20.01
CA HIS A 3 -19.96 3.19 19.81
C HIS A 3 -19.67 3.12 18.32
N ALA A 4 -18.74 3.93 17.82
CA ALA A 4 -18.16 3.73 16.49
C ALA A 4 -17.31 2.46 16.57
N HIS A 5 -17.68 1.44 15.81
CA HIS A 5 -16.98 0.18 15.74
C HIS A 5 -15.52 0.44 15.31
N ASN A 6 -14.57 0.19 16.22
CA ASN A 6 -13.17 0.58 16.15
C ASN A 6 -12.34 -0.31 15.19
N ASN A 7 -12.90 -0.65 14.03
CA ASN A 7 -12.18 -1.36 12.97
C ASN A 7 -11.41 -0.34 12.13
N HIS A 8 -10.26 0.10 12.62
CA HIS A 8 -9.31 0.88 11.82
C HIS A 8 -8.84 0.02 10.63
N CYS A 9 -9.52 0.15 9.50
CA CYS A 9 -9.10 -0.42 8.24
C CYS A 9 -8.11 0.55 7.59
N TRP A 10 -6.86 0.11 7.42
CA TRP A 10 -5.83 0.88 6.76
C TRP A 10 -5.66 0.37 5.32
N LEU A 11 -5.75 1.27 4.36
CA LEU A 11 -5.44 1.02 2.97
C LEU A 11 -3.97 1.37 2.69
N PHE A 12 -3.29 0.58 1.87
CA PHE A 12 -1.92 0.87 1.44
C PHE A 12 -1.96 1.48 0.04
N GLY A 13 -1.62 2.76 -0.05
CA GLY A 13 -1.54 3.53 -1.30
C GLY A 13 -0.11 3.65 -1.81
N ASP A 14 0.03 3.93 -3.10
CA ASP A 14 1.31 4.39 -3.65
C ASP A 14 1.55 5.88 -3.36
N SER A 15 2.71 6.41 -3.78
CA SER A 15 3.10 7.80 -3.57
C SER A 15 2.29 8.82 -4.41
N GLY A 16 1.44 8.34 -5.32
CA GLY A 16 0.57 9.19 -6.15
C GLY A 16 -0.74 9.56 -5.45
N TYR A 17 -1.09 8.90 -4.34
CA TYR A 17 -2.26 9.26 -3.53
C TYR A 17 -1.89 10.27 -2.43
N PRO A 18 -2.83 11.15 -2.04
CA PRO A 18 -2.66 11.95 -0.84
C PRO A 18 -2.65 11.05 0.41
N LEU A 19 -1.95 11.49 1.45
CA LEU A 19 -2.00 10.86 2.75
C LEU A 19 -3.37 11.17 3.40
N GLU A 20 -4.14 10.13 3.72
CA GLU A 20 -5.45 10.25 4.35
C GLU A 20 -5.47 9.49 5.69
N PRO A 21 -6.41 9.78 6.62
CA PRO A 21 -6.51 9.11 7.92
C PRO A 21 -6.70 7.58 7.84
N TRP A 22 -7.00 7.05 6.66
CA TRP A 22 -7.24 5.65 6.36
C TRP A 22 -6.33 5.12 5.22
N LEU A 23 -5.44 5.95 4.67
CA LEU A 23 -4.57 5.61 3.53
C LEU A 23 -3.10 5.85 3.87
N LEU A 24 -2.33 4.78 3.94
CA LEU A 24 -0.88 4.82 4.18
C LEU A 24 -0.12 4.89 2.86
N THR A 25 0.62 5.97 2.67
CA THR A 25 1.54 6.16 1.54
C THR A 25 2.99 6.07 2.02
N PRO A 26 3.94 5.67 1.16
CA PRO A 26 5.36 5.67 1.53
C PRO A 26 5.85 7.09 1.82
N PHE A 27 6.83 7.20 2.71
CA PHE A 27 7.50 8.47 3.01
C PHE A 27 8.35 8.92 1.81
N PRO A 28 8.30 10.21 1.40
CA PRO A 28 9.22 10.76 0.42
C PRO A 28 10.61 10.96 1.05
N GLU A 29 11.67 10.81 0.24
CA GLU A 29 13.06 11.18 0.60
C GLU A 29 13.52 10.67 1.98
N VAL A 30 13.61 9.35 2.13
CA VAL A 30 14.05 8.70 3.37
C VAL A 30 15.57 8.57 3.46
N GLN A 31 16.12 8.83 4.66
CA GLN A 31 17.54 8.59 4.94
C GLN A 31 17.78 7.13 5.36
N PRO A 32 18.96 6.54 5.05
CA PRO A 32 19.28 5.18 5.45
C PRO A 32 19.30 4.98 6.97
N GLY A 33 18.78 3.85 7.44
CA GLY A 33 18.73 3.48 8.86
C GLY A 33 17.62 4.16 9.67
N THR A 34 16.73 4.90 9.00
CA THR A 34 15.59 5.57 9.65
C THR A 34 14.38 4.65 9.80
N GLN A 35 13.47 4.99 10.71
CA GLN A 35 12.22 4.24 10.88
C GLN A 35 11.34 4.35 9.64
N GLU A 36 11.42 5.48 8.94
CA GLU A 36 10.75 5.77 7.68
C GLU A 36 11.27 4.87 6.55
N GLU A 37 12.58 4.62 6.48
CA GLU A 37 13.13 3.63 5.54
C GLU A 37 12.59 2.22 5.85
N HIS A 38 12.62 1.80 7.11
CA HIS A 38 12.09 0.50 7.51
C HIS A 38 10.59 0.35 7.23
N PHE A 39 9.82 1.43 7.41
CA PHE A 39 8.42 1.48 7.02
C PHE A 39 8.27 1.32 5.51
N ASN A 40 9.00 2.09 4.70
CA ASN A 40 8.94 2.02 3.23
C ASN A 40 9.36 0.64 2.70
N GLN A 41 10.33 -0.02 3.33
CA GLN A 41 10.75 -1.39 3.01
C GLN A 41 9.61 -2.38 3.22
N ARG A 42 8.93 -2.31 4.37
CA ARG A 42 7.77 -3.18 4.68
C ARG A 42 6.58 -2.87 3.77
N HIS A 43 6.28 -1.59 3.56
CA HIS A 43 5.21 -1.12 2.67
C HIS A 43 5.42 -1.65 1.23
N SER A 44 6.64 -1.54 0.72
CA SER A 44 7.02 -2.07 -0.60
C SER A 44 6.87 -3.60 -0.68
N SER A 45 7.20 -4.33 0.38
CA SER A 45 7.02 -5.79 0.42
C SER A 45 5.56 -6.21 0.27
N VAL A 46 4.64 -5.50 0.95
CA VAL A 46 3.19 -5.73 0.84
C VAL A 46 2.72 -5.44 -0.59
N ARG A 47 3.11 -4.29 -1.15
CA ARG A 47 2.76 -3.92 -2.53
C ARG A 47 3.27 -4.91 -3.57
N ASN A 48 4.51 -5.38 -3.43
CA ASN A 48 5.10 -6.38 -4.32
C ASN A 48 4.24 -7.66 -4.39
N GLY A 49 3.63 -8.08 -3.28
CA GLY A 49 2.70 -9.22 -3.26
C GLY A 49 1.46 -8.98 -4.11
N VAL A 50 0.84 -7.79 -3.96
CA VAL A 50 -0.34 -7.37 -4.72
C VAL A 50 -0.02 -7.26 -6.21
N GLU A 51 1.08 -6.60 -6.56
CA GLU A 51 1.50 -6.40 -7.95
C GLU A 51 1.81 -7.74 -8.65
N ARG A 52 2.46 -8.68 -7.97
CA ARG A 52 2.68 -10.04 -8.48
C ARG A 52 1.37 -10.78 -8.71
N CYS A 53 0.43 -10.69 -7.77
CA CYS A 53 -0.90 -11.29 -7.90
C CYS A 53 -1.64 -10.72 -9.13
N ILE A 54 -1.67 -9.40 -9.25
CA ILE A 54 -2.25 -8.71 -10.42
C ILE A 54 -1.56 -9.16 -11.72
N GLY A 55 -0.24 -9.30 -11.73
CA GLY A 55 0.51 -9.80 -12.89
C GLY A 55 0.08 -11.22 -13.30
N VAL A 56 -0.12 -12.12 -12.34
CA VAL A 56 -0.65 -13.48 -12.60
C VAL A 56 -2.06 -13.41 -13.17
N LEU A 57 -2.93 -12.56 -12.61
CA LEU A 57 -4.30 -12.37 -13.09
C LEU A 57 -4.32 -11.83 -14.52
N LYS A 58 -3.52 -10.80 -14.84
CA LYS A 58 -3.39 -10.24 -16.20
C LYS A 58 -2.88 -11.27 -17.21
N LYS A 59 -1.98 -12.17 -16.80
CA LYS A 59 -1.47 -13.25 -17.66
C LYS A 59 -2.55 -14.30 -17.95
N ARG A 60 -3.39 -14.63 -16.97
CA ARG A 60 -4.47 -15.63 -17.11
C ARG A 60 -5.69 -15.07 -17.83
N PHE A 61 -6.08 -13.86 -17.49
CA PHE A 61 -7.27 -13.19 -18.03
C PHE A 61 -6.84 -12.06 -18.95
N ARG A 62 -6.77 -12.35 -20.25
CA ARG A 62 -6.34 -11.38 -21.28
C ARG A 62 -7.21 -10.13 -21.34
N CYS A 63 -8.45 -10.17 -20.86
CA CYS A 63 -9.32 -8.99 -20.75
C CYS A 63 -8.84 -7.93 -19.74
N LEU A 64 -7.89 -8.26 -18.86
CA LEU A 64 -7.29 -7.33 -17.90
C LEU A 64 -6.02 -6.65 -18.43
N LEU A 65 -5.66 -6.89 -19.69
CA LEU A 65 -4.56 -6.20 -20.40
C LEU A 65 -5.11 -4.92 -21.03
N SER A 66 -5.48 -3.95 -20.20
CA SER A 66 -5.77 -2.58 -20.63
C SER A 66 -4.59 -1.67 -20.33
#